data_AF-A0A950WTI0-F1
#
_entry.id   AF-A0A950WTI0-F1
#
_cell.length_a   1.000
_cell.length_b   1.000
_cell.length_c   1.000
_cell.angle_alpha   90.00
_cell.angle_beta   90.00
_cell.angle_gamma   90.00
#
_symmetry.space_group_name_H-M   'P 1'
#
loop_
_entity.id
_entity.type
_entity.pdbx_description
1 polymer ?
#
loop_
_entity_poly.entity_id
_entity_poly.type
_entity_poly.pdbx_seq_one_letter_code
_entity_poly.pdbx_strand_id
1 'polypeptide(L)'
;DYTTDELIEIFKSLCEKSGYVCTDGARAKIRAFFDAQPRDKGFGNGRLARNLFEASVAGQATRVVAMKNPTNDQLQSLTARDVDKACQT
;
A
#
# COMPACT_ATOMS: atom_id res chain seq x y z
N ASP A 1 0.74 8.28 18.46
CA ASP A 1 0.87 8.00 17.01
C ASP A 1 1.57 6.67 16.81
N TYR A 2 1.40 6.06 15.65
CA TYR A 2 2.06 4.81 15.29
C TYR A 2 3.47 5.07 14.76
N THR A 3 4.40 4.21 15.11
CA THR A 3 5.73 4.08 14.48
C THR A 3 5.59 3.62 13.04
N THR A 4 6.65 3.79 12.24
CA THR A 4 6.68 3.26 10.85
C THR A 4 6.35 1.76 10.83
N ASP A 5 6.91 0.99 11.77
CA ASP A 5 6.71 -0.45 11.82
C ASP A 5 5.26 -0.81 12.14
N GLU A 6 4.62 -0.09 13.07
CA GLU A 6 3.19 -0.27 13.36
C GLU A 6 2.30 0.12 12.18
N LEU A 7 2.64 1.19 11.42
CA LEU A 7 1.91 1.57 10.21
C LEU A 7 2.04 0.51 9.11
N ILE A 8 3.22 -0.09 8.97
CA ILE A 8 3.45 -1.20 8.04
C ILE A 8 2.65 -2.43 8.46
N GLU A 9 2.58 -2.77 9.74
CA GLU A 9 1.77 -3.90 10.21
C GLU A 9 0.26 -3.64 10.02
N ILE A 10 -0.20 -2.40 10.19
CA ILE A 10 -1.59 -2.03 9.85
C ILE A 10 -1.84 -2.24 8.34
N PHE A 11 -0.95 -1.73 7.48
CA PHE A 11 -1.06 -1.89 6.03
C PHE A 11 -1.06 -3.38 5.62
N LYS A 12 -0.16 -4.17 6.21
CA LYS A 12 -0.05 -5.61 5.98
C LYS A 12 -1.32 -6.35 6.41
N SER A 13 -1.88 -6.01 7.57
CA SER A 13 -3.14 -6.59 8.03
C SER A 13 -4.31 -6.29 7.09
N LEU A 14 -4.34 -5.09 6.48
CA LEU A 14 -5.33 -4.74 5.46
C LEU A 14 -5.14 -5.57 4.18
N CYS A 15 -3.89 -5.75 3.74
CA CYS A 15 -3.58 -6.62 2.59
C CYS A 15 -4.06 -8.05 2.83
N GLU A 16 -3.70 -8.65 3.96
CA GLU A 16 -4.08 -10.02 4.32
C GLU A 16 -5.60 -10.21 4.37
N LYS A 17 -6.32 -9.27 5.00
CA LYS A 17 -7.80 -9.31 5.08
C LYS A 17 -8.48 -9.18 3.72
N SER A 18 -7.84 -8.50 2.77
CA SER A 18 -8.36 -8.28 1.42
C SER A 18 -7.79 -9.23 0.37
N GLY A 19 -6.97 -10.20 0.75
CA GLY A 19 -6.39 -11.19 -0.16
C GLY A 19 -5.26 -10.65 -1.06
N TYR A 20 -4.59 -9.58 -0.64
CA TYR A 20 -3.45 -9.02 -1.35
C TYR A 20 -2.11 -9.42 -0.74
N VAL A 21 -1.10 -9.53 -1.60
CA VAL A 21 0.30 -9.74 -1.22
C VAL A 21 1.15 -8.61 -1.78
N CYS A 22 2.02 -8.04 -0.95
CA CYS A 22 2.97 -7.03 -1.40
C CYS A 22 4.26 -7.69 -1.92
N THR A 23 4.63 -7.35 -3.16
CA THR A 23 5.98 -7.60 -3.69
C THR A 23 7.04 -6.85 -2.88
N ASP A 24 8.30 -7.27 -2.94
CA ASP A 24 9.40 -6.60 -2.22
C ASP A 24 9.54 -5.13 -2.62
N GLY A 25 9.34 -4.81 -3.90
CA GLY A 25 9.32 -3.43 -4.40
C GLY A 25 8.19 -2.60 -3.77
N ALA A 26 6.99 -3.17 -3.62
CA ALA A 26 5.90 -2.49 -2.91
C ALA A 26 6.24 -2.23 -1.44
N ARG A 27 6.80 -3.23 -0.75
CA ARG A 27 7.20 -3.11 0.66
C ARG A 27 8.23 -2.00 0.88
N ALA A 28 9.23 -1.90 0.00
CA ALA A 28 10.22 -0.84 0.05
C ALA A 28 9.59 0.55 -0.12
N LYS A 29 8.66 0.71 -1.07
CA LYS A 29 7.94 1.97 -1.30
C LYS A 29 7.02 2.36 -0.13
N ILE A 30 6.30 1.39 0.44
CA ILE A 30 5.44 1.60 1.60
C ILE A 30 6.26 2.09 2.80
N ARG A 31 7.39 1.45 3.09
CA ARG A 31 8.29 1.88 4.17
C ARG A 31 8.82 3.29 3.93
N ALA A 32 9.36 3.55 2.75
CA ALA A 32 9.87 4.87 2.39
C ALA A 32 8.80 5.96 2.52
N PHE A 33 7.56 5.66 2.13
CA PHE A 33 6.44 6.59 2.29
C PHE A 33 6.19 6.93 3.75
N PHE A 34 6.09 5.93 4.64
CA PHE A 34 5.83 6.17 6.07
C PHE A 34 7.02 6.80 6.80
N ASP A 35 8.26 6.45 6.44
CA ASP A 35 9.46 7.07 7.03
C ASP A 35 9.58 8.56 6.69
N ALA A 36 9.01 9.00 5.56
CA ALA A 36 8.98 10.40 5.16
C ALA A 36 7.89 11.23 5.87
N GLN A 37 6.99 10.61 6.63
CA GLN A 37 5.87 11.31 7.26
C GLN A 37 6.28 11.98 8.57
N PRO A 38 5.82 13.23 8.84
CA PRO A 38 6.02 13.88 10.13
C PRO A 38 5.44 13.04 11.27
N ARG A 39 6.16 12.97 12.40
CA ARG A 39 5.73 12.21 13.60
C ARG A 39 4.99 13.10 14.59
N ASP A 40 4.12 13.95 14.06
CA ASP A 40 3.50 15.02 14.80
C ASP A 40 2.32 14.45 15.60
N LYS A 41 2.28 14.75 16.90
CA LYS A 41 1.22 14.26 17.78
C LYS A 41 -0.12 14.91 17.42
N GLY A 42 -1.09 14.11 16.99
CA GLY A 42 -2.51 14.54 16.99
C GLY A 42 -3.38 14.08 15.82
N PHE A 43 -2.82 13.73 14.65
CA PHE A 43 -3.65 13.43 13.47
C PHE A 43 -3.98 11.94 13.28
N GLY A 44 -3.29 11.06 13.99
CA GLY A 44 -3.56 9.62 13.95
C GLY A 44 -3.16 9.00 12.61
N ASN A 45 -1.87 8.73 12.46
CA ASN A 45 -1.28 8.13 11.25
C ASN A 45 -1.90 6.76 10.86
N GLY A 46 -2.73 6.15 11.71
CA GLY A 46 -3.47 4.94 11.35
C GLY A 46 -4.43 5.14 10.15
N ARG A 47 -5.04 6.33 9.99
CA ARG A 47 -5.82 6.63 8.78
C ARG A 47 -4.93 6.70 7.55
N LEU A 48 -3.71 7.19 7.69
CA LEU A 48 -2.75 7.27 6.60
C LEU A 48 -2.42 5.90 6.03
N ALA A 49 -2.22 4.90 6.90
CA ALA A 49 -1.98 3.52 6.45
C ALA A 49 -3.15 2.93 5.67
N ARG A 50 -4.39 3.20 6.10
CA ARG A 50 -5.59 2.80 5.37
C ARG A 50 -5.71 3.51 4.02
N ASN A 51 -5.50 4.83 3.99
CA ASN A 51 -5.59 5.62 2.76
C ASN A 51 -4.55 5.14 1.72
N LEU A 52 -3.30 4.90 2.15
CA LEU A 52 -2.26 4.36 1.27
C LEU A 52 -2.66 2.99 0.72
N PHE A 53 -3.27 2.13 1.54
CA PHE A 53 -3.73 0.82 1.11
C PHE A 53 -4.84 0.93 0.05
N GLU A 54 -5.88 1.72 0.33
CA GLU A 54 -7.00 1.92 -0.61
C GLU A 54 -6.53 2.51 -1.95
N ALA A 55 -5.64 3.49 -1.90
CA ALA A 55 -5.05 4.07 -3.11
C ALA A 55 -4.14 3.08 -3.86
N SER A 56 -3.39 2.23 -3.16
CA SER A 56 -2.60 1.15 -3.78
C SER A 56 -3.50 0.12 -4.47
N VAL A 57 -4.64 -0.23 -3.86
CA VAL A 57 -5.65 -1.12 -4.49
C VAL A 57 -6.23 -0.48 -5.75
N ALA A 58 -6.56 0.81 -5.73
CA ALA A 58 -7.02 1.53 -6.92
C ALA A 58 -5.95 1.55 -8.04
N GLY A 59 -4.68 1.74 -7.67
CA GLY A 59 -3.54 1.64 -8.57
C GLY A 59 -3.41 0.25 -9.21
N GLN A 60 -3.55 -0.80 -8.41
CA GLN A 60 -3.52 -2.19 -8.86
C GLN A 60 -4.68 -2.51 -9.80
N ALA A 61 -5.90 -2.09 -9.47
CA ALA A 61 -7.08 -2.30 -10.31
C ALA A 61 -6.89 -1.66 -11.69
N THR A 62 -6.39 -0.42 -11.73
CA THR A 62 -6.05 0.28 -12.98
C THR A 62 -5.00 -0.50 -13.78
N ARG A 63 -3.98 -1.05 -13.10
CA ARG A 63 -2.95 -1.86 -13.76
C ARG A 63 -3.51 -3.15 -14.34
N VAL A 64 -4.33 -3.86 -13.58
CA VAL A 64 -4.90 -5.16 -13.96
C VAL A 64 -5.89 -5.03 -15.12
N VAL A 65 -6.75 -4.02 -15.11
CA VAL A 65 -7.71 -3.78 -16.21
C VAL A 65 -7.01 -3.58 -17.56
N ALA A 66 -5.78 -3.07 -17.56
CA ALA A 66 -4.98 -2.92 -18.78
C ALA A 66 -4.28 -4.22 -19.24
N MET A 67 -4.36 -5.32 -18.48
CA MET A 67 -3.75 -6.60 -18.82
C MET A 67 -4.70 -7.47 -19.64
N LYS A 68 -4.18 -8.11 -20.70
CA LYS A 68 -5.00 -8.97 -21.58
C LYS A 68 -5.50 -10.24 -20.88
N ASN A 69 -4.62 -10.92 -20.15
CA ASN A 69 -4.90 -12.18 -19.43
C ASN A 69 -4.10 -12.20 -18.13
N PRO A 70 -4.52 -11.48 -17.08
CA PRO A 70 -3.80 -11.46 -15.82
C PRO A 70 -3.83 -12.83 -15.13
N THR A 71 -2.72 -13.21 -14.49
CA THR A 71 -2.66 -14.42 -13.66
C THR A 71 -3.27 -14.17 -12.29
N ASN A 72 -3.67 -15.23 -11.57
CA ASN A 72 -4.17 -15.10 -10.19
C ASN A 72 -3.17 -14.35 -9.29
N ASP A 73 -1.88 -14.64 -9.42
CA ASP A 73 -0.82 -13.95 -8.67
C ASP A 73 -0.82 -12.45 -8.96
N GLN A 74 -1.03 -12.04 -10.22
CA GLN A 74 -1.10 -10.62 -10.60
C GLN A 74 -2.38 -9.93 -10.10
N LEU A 75 -3.48 -10.67 -10.00
CA LEU A 75 -4.74 -10.21 -9.41
C LEU A 75 -4.62 -9.98 -7.90
N GLN A 76 -3.71 -10.70 -7.24
CA GLN A 76 -3.48 -10.61 -5.78
C GLN A 76 -2.25 -9.78 -5.40
N SER A 77 -1.41 -9.37 -6.34
CA SER A 77 -0.15 -8.67 -6.02
C SER A 77 -0.25 -7.15 -6.08
N LEU A 78 0.11 -6.48 -4.98
CA LEU A 78 0.46 -5.06 -4.98
C LEU A 78 1.95 -4.90 -5.35
N THR A 79 2.23 -4.07 -6.36
CA THR A 79 3.58 -3.78 -6.84
C THR A 79 4.01 -2.37 -6.50
N ALA A 80 5.32 -2.09 -6.60
CA ALA A 80 5.88 -0.75 -6.41
C ALA A 80 5.13 0.32 -7.24
N ARG A 81 4.69 -0.02 -8.47
CA ARG A 81 3.96 0.89 -9.35
C ARG A 81 2.61 1.33 -8.78
N ASP A 82 1.93 0.44 -8.05
CA ASP A 82 0.62 0.77 -7.48
C ASP A 82 0.77 1.70 -6.28
N VAL A 83 1.79 1.43 -5.46
CA VAL A 83 2.14 2.26 -4.30
C VAL A 83 2.66 3.63 -4.75
N ASP A 84 3.52 3.70 -5.78
CA ASP A 84 4.06 4.96 -6.28
C ASP A 84 2.96 5.90 -6.77
N LYS A 85 1.91 5.36 -7.40
CA LYS A 85 0.73 6.16 -7.78
C LYS A 85 -0.03 6.66 -6.56
N ALA A 86 -0.18 5.82 -5.53
CA ALA A 86 -0.86 6.16 -4.30
C ALA A 86 -0.18 7.30 -3.52
N CYS A 87 1.15 7.39 -3.59
CA CYS A 87 1.92 8.45 -2.93
C CYS A 87 1.86 9.81 -3.63
N GLN A 88 1.34 9.89 -4.86
CA GLN A 88 1.32 11.11 -5.69
C GLN A 88 -0.03 11.83 -5.71
N THR A 89 -1.06 11.23 -5.11
CA THR A 89 -2.43 11.74 -5.00
C THR A 89 -2.69 12.32 -3.63
#